data_AF-A0A8T5TKX5-F1
#
_entry.id   AF-A0A8T5TKX5-F1
#
_cell.length_a   1.000
_cell.length_b   1.000
_cell.length_c   1.000
_cell.angle_alpha   90.00
_cell.angle_beta   90.00
_cell.angle_gamma   90.00
#
_symmetry.space_group_name_H-M   'P 1'
#
loop_
_entity.id
_entity.type
_entity.pdbx_description
1 polymer ?
#
loop_
_entity_poly.entity_id
_entity_poly.type
_entity_poly.pdbx_seq_one_letter_code
_entity_poly.pdbx_strand_id
1 'polypeptide(L)'
;AKYHHVSKIKCENLKWARASKRKDIGQFLAFWQTHWFYSQIQESIQLQCHLHNISFKTVNAKYTSQKCSYSNHMGQRVGKSFFCPDCRIHLDSDLNAARNIALSTS
;
A
#
# COMPACT_ATOMS: atom_id res chain seq x y z
N ALA A 1 -5.43 -3.76 -15.05
CA ALA A 1 -6.33 -4.79 -14.50
C ALA A 1 -7.11 -5.53 -15.59
N LYS A 2 -7.92 -4.83 -16.41
CA LYS A 2 -8.68 -5.41 -17.53
C LYS A 2 -7.81 -6.21 -18.51
N TYR A 3 -6.68 -5.66 -18.94
CA TYR A 3 -5.74 -6.33 -19.87
C TYR A 3 -5.12 -7.62 -19.30
N HIS A 4 -4.89 -7.67 -17.98
CA HIS A 4 -4.32 -8.84 -17.30
C HIS A 4 -5.40 -9.75 -16.70
N HIS A 5 -6.67 -9.57 -17.09
CA HIS A 5 -7.82 -10.34 -16.60
C HIS A 5 -7.90 -10.45 -15.06
N VAL A 6 -7.53 -9.38 -14.36
CA VAL A 6 -7.54 -9.35 -12.90
C VAL A 6 -8.97 -9.18 -12.40
N SER A 7 -9.44 -10.12 -11.58
CA SER A 7 -10.80 -10.12 -11.00
C SER A 7 -10.92 -9.33 -9.70
N LYS A 8 -9.80 -8.97 -9.05
CA LYS A 8 -9.78 -8.29 -7.76
C LYS A 8 -8.61 -7.33 -7.62
N ILE A 9 -8.88 -6.11 -7.14
CA ILE A 9 -7.89 -5.11 -6.77
C ILE A 9 -7.99 -4.87 -5.26
N LYS A 10 -6.84 -4.88 -4.58
CA LYS A 10 -6.72 -4.59 -3.16
C LYS A 10 -5.87 -3.34 -2.95
N CYS A 11 -6.32 -2.45 -2.07
CA CYS A 11 -5.57 -1.27 -1.65
C CYS A 11 -5.43 -1.24 -0.14
N GLU A 12 -4.31 -0.75 0.37
CA GLU A 12 -4.16 -0.57 1.82
C GLU A 12 -5.03 0.58 2.34
N ASN A 13 -5.42 0.54 3.61
CA ASN A 13 -6.18 1.60 4.23
C ASN A 13 -5.22 2.55 4.95
N LEU A 14 -4.95 3.70 4.34
CA LEU A 14 -4.05 4.73 4.86
C LEU A 14 -4.76 5.84 5.63
N LYS A 15 -6.03 5.67 6.03
CA LYS A 15 -6.76 6.69 6.81
C LYS A 15 -6.06 7.09 8.12
N TRP A 16 -5.18 6.24 8.64
CA TRP A 16 -4.42 6.48 9.88
C TRP A 16 -2.93 6.72 9.64
N ALA A 17 -2.49 6.84 8.37
CA ALA A 17 -1.09 7.02 8.04
C ALA A 17 -0.65 8.44 8.39
N ARG A 18 0.32 8.59 9.30
CA ARG A 18 0.82 9.93 9.65
C ARG A 18 1.64 10.51 8.50
N ALA A 19 1.32 11.72 8.06
CA ALA A 19 2.14 12.45 7.10
C ALA A 19 3.52 12.74 7.71
N SER A 20 4.59 12.50 6.94
CA SER A 20 5.94 12.89 7.32
C SER A 20 6.05 14.41 7.42
N LYS A 21 6.73 14.91 8.46
CA LYS A 21 6.99 16.35 8.61
C LYS A 21 7.79 16.86 7.40
N ARG A 22 7.25 17.80 6.65
CA ARG A 22 8.02 18.60 5.68
C ARG A 22 8.42 19.90 6.36
N LYS A 23 9.68 20.33 6.20
CA LYS A 23 10.22 21.54 6.86
C LYS A 23 9.42 22.80 6.54
N ASP A 24 8.83 22.85 5.34
CA ASP A 24 8.26 24.08 4.77
C ASP A 24 6.72 24.07 4.70
N ILE A 25 6.07 23.00 5.16
CA ILE A 25 4.61 22.84 5.08
C ILE A 25 4.08 22.54 6.48
N GLY A 26 3.16 23.38 6.96
CA GLY A 26 2.49 23.18 8.24
C GLY A 26 1.90 21.77 8.34
N GLN A 27 2.03 21.16 9.53
CA GLN A 27 1.70 19.75 9.76
C GLN A 27 0.25 19.41 9.37
N PHE A 28 -0.69 20.36 9.57
CA PHE A 28 -2.08 20.25 9.15
C PHE A 28 -2.23 20.13 7.62
N LEU A 29 -1.59 21.02 6.85
CA LEU A 29 -1.71 21.05 5.39
C LEU A 29 -1.07 19.81 4.75
N ALA A 30 0.10 19.37 5.25
CA ALA A 30 0.76 18.15 4.79
C ALA A 30 -0.08 16.88 5.07
N PHE A 31 -0.78 16.85 6.22
CA PHE A 31 -1.71 15.79 6.57
C PHE A 31 -2.90 15.75 5.63
N TRP A 32 -3.60 16.88 5.46
CA TRP A 32 -4.79 16.95 4.61
C TRP A 32 -4.49 16.65 3.14
N GLN A 33 -3.39 17.19 2.61
CA GLN A 33 -3.00 16.92 1.23
C GLN A 33 -2.80 15.42 0.97
N THR A 34 -2.16 14.71 1.89
CA THR A 34 -1.88 13.28 1.74
C THR A 34 -3.15 12.44 1.87
N HIS A 35 -3.99 12.72 2.88
CA HIS A 35 -5.20 11.93 3.13
C HIS A 35 -6.30 12.20 2.11
N TRP A 36 -6.52 13.46 1.74
CA TRP A 36 -7.52 13.83 0.75
C TRP A 36 -7.17 13.25 -0.62
N PHE A 37 -5.92 13.41 -1.06
CA PHE A 37 -5.47 12.84 -2.33
C PHE A 37 -5.60 11.32 -2.35
N TYR A 38 -5.28 10.66 -1.23
CA TYR A 38 -5.45 9.21 -1.11
C TYR A 38 -6.91 8.77 -1.21
N SER A 39 -7.83 9.48 -0.53
CA SER A 39 -9.27 9.20 -0.61
C SER A 39 -9.77 9.30 -2.05
N GLN A 40 -9.41 10.39 -2.74
CA GLN A 40 -9.85 10.63 -4.12
C GLN A 40 -9.35 9.56 -5.09
N ILE A 41 -8.09 9.09 -4.91
CA ILE A 41 -7.56 7.99 -5.72
C ILE A 41 -8.31 6.70 -5.44
N GLN A 42 -8.55 6.35 -4.17
CA GLN A 42 -9.26 5.12 -3.82
C GLN A 42 -10.69 5.12 -4.35
N GLU A 43 -11.39 6.23 -4.23
CA GLU A 43 -12.75 6.41 -4.77
C GLU A 43 -12.76 6.25 -6.28
N SER A 44 -11.80 6.86 -6.97
CA SER A 44 -11.65 6.72 -8.42
C SER A 44 -11.36 5.27 -8.83
N ILE A 45 -10.47 4.56 -8.12
CA ILE A 45 -10.18 3.14 -8.38
C ILE A 45 -11.42 2.28 -8.13
N GLN A 46 -12.13 2.51 -7.03
CA GLN A 46 -13.34 1.77 -6.69
C GLN A 46 -14.42 1.94 -7.77
N LEU A 47 -14.61 3.17 -8.26
CA LEU A 47 -15.54 3.45 -9.36
C LEU A 47 -15.13 2.70 -10.63
N GLN A 48 -13.86 2.76 -11.02
CA GLN A 48 -13.37 2.04 -12.20
C GLN A 48 -13.49 0.52 -12.05
N CYS A 49 -13.27 -0.02 -10.84
CA CYS A 49 -13.48 -1.43 -10.56
C CYS A 49 -14.95 -1.82 -10.74
N HIS A 50 -15.87 -1.01 -10.20
CA HIS A 50 -17.31 -1.22 -10.34
C HIS A 50 -17.75 -1.25 -11.82
N LEU A 51 -17.31 -0.26 -12.61
CA LEU A 51 -17.62 -0.18 -14.05
C LEU A 51 -17.11 -1.37 -14.86
N HIS A 52 -16.06 -2.03 -14.39
CA HIS A 52 -15.43 -3.17 -15.07
C HIS A 52 -15.72 -4.52 -14.42
N ASN A 53 -16.67 -4.62 -13.48
CA ASN A 53 -16.99 -5.84 -12.74
C ASN A 53 -15.77 -6.47 -12.03
N ILE A 54 -14.88 -5.64 -11.51
CA ILE A 54 -13.70 -6.03 -10.74
C ILE A 54 -14.01 -5.82 -9.25
N SER A 55 -13.69 -6.80 -8.41
CA SER A 55 -13.87 -6.68 -6.96
C SER A 55 -12.84 -5.72 -6.37
N PHE A 56 -13.28 -4.69 -5.65
CA PHE A 56 -12.42 -3.80 -4.88
C PHE A 56 -12.46 -4.15 -3.39
N LYS A 57 -11.30 -4.24 -2.73
CA LYS A 57 -11.19 -4.41 -1.28
C LYS A 57 -10.13 -3.51 -0.67
N THR A 58 -10.39 -3.02 0.53
CA THR A 58 -9.38 -2.36 1.36
C THR A 58 -8.78 -3.35 2.36
N VAL A 59 -7.48 -3.22 2.65
CA VAL A 59 -6.77 -4.08 3.60
C VAL A 59 -6.06 -3.24 4.64
N ASN A 60 -5.85 -3.77 5.84
CA ASN A 60 -5.13 -3.03 6.88
C ASN A 60 -3.67 -2.80 6.45
N ALA A 61 -3.22 -1.55 6.43
CA ALA A 61 -1.84 -1.18 6.09
C ALA A 61 -0.81 -1.61 7.16
N LYS A 62 -1.27 -2.08 8.32
CA LYS A 62 -0.38 -2.43 9.43
C LYS A 62 0.56 -3.57 9.01
N TYR A 63 1.86 -3.27 9.05
CA TYR A 63 2.97 -4.18 8.75
C TYR A 63 3.08 -4.65 7.29
N THR A 64 2.29 -4.12 6.35
CA THR A 64 2.37 -4.49 4.92
C THR A 64 3.73 -4.17 4.31
N SER A 65 4.38 -3.08 4.74
CA SER A 65 5.70 -2.68 4.25
C SER A 65 6.88 -3.18 5.09
N GLN A 66 6.61 -3.87 6.20
CA GLN A 66 7.64 -4.30 7.17
C GLN A 66 7.80 -5.83 7.22
N LYS A 67 6.78 -6.58 6.80
CA LYS A 67 6.87 -8.04 6.67
C LYS A 67 7.43 -8.44 5.32
N CYS A 68 8.16 -9.54 5.29
CA CYS A 68 8.63 -10.16 4.06
C CYS A 68 7.47 -10.84 3.34
N SER A 69 7.29 -10.52 2.06
CA SER A 69 6.27 -11.16 1.21
C SER A 69 6.52 -12.63 0.88
N TYR A 70 7.72 -13.15 1.17
CA TYR A 70 8.06 -14.57 0.95
C TYR A 70 7.97 -15.39 2.23
N SER A 71 8.64 -14.95 3.31
CA SER A 71 8.71 -15.72 4.56
C SER A 71 7.80 -15.20 5.68
N ASN A 72 7.10 -14.08 5.47
CA ASN A 72 6.21 -13.43 6.45
C ASN A 72 6.91 -12.93 7.73
N HIS A 73 8.25 -13.04 7.81
CA HIS A 73 9.07 -12.53 8.90
C HIS A 73 9.30 -11.02 8.77
N MET A 74 9.65 -10.36 9.87
CA MET A 74 9.97 -8.92 9.85
C MET A 74 11.27 -8.68 9.09
N GLY A 75 11.22 -7.72 8.16
CA GLY A 75 12.38 -7.23 7.45
C GLY A 75 12.76 -5.81 7.86
N GLN A 76 13.79 -5.30 7.19
CA GLN A 76 14.33 -3.97 7.38
C GLN A 76 14.03 -3.15 6.13
N ARG A 77 13.36 -2.01 6.32
CA ARG A 77 13.09 -1.05 5.25
C ARG A 77 13.95 0.19 5.44
N VAL A 78 14.68 0.57 4.41
CA VAL A 78 15.45 1.82 4.34
C VAL A 78 15.08 2.54 3.06
N GLY A 79 14.29 3.61 3.17
CA GLY A 79 13.76 4.33 2.02
C GLY A 79 12.91 3.44 1.11
N LYS A 80 13.37 3.26 -0.15
CA LYS A 80 12.75 2.38 -1.16
C LYS A 80 13.28 0.95 -1.14
N SER A 81 14.27 0.64 -0.30
CA SER A 81 14.84 -0.70 -0.22
C SER A 81 14.23 -1.49 0.94
N PHE A 82 13.96 -2.76 0.69
CA PHE A 82 13.56 -3.74 1.70
C PHE A 82 14.53 -4.92 1.70
N PHE A 83 14.99 -5.30 2.88
CA PHE A 83 15.83 -6.47 3.11
C PHE A 83 15.18 -7.40 4.14
N CYS A 84 15.11 -8.70 3.85
CA CYS A 84 14.69 -9.68 4.83
C CYS A 84 15.90 -10.45 5.38
N PRO A 85 16.20 -10.40 6.69
CA PRO A 85 17.34 -11.14 7.26
C PRO A 85 17.13 -12.66 7.24
N ASP A 86 15.89 -13.12 7.19
CA ASP A 86 15.50 -14.53 7.26
C ASP A 86 15.70 -15.25 5.92
N CYS A 87 15.05 -14.77 4.85
CA CYS A 87 15.19 -15.34 3.51
C CYS A 87 16.26 -14.64 2.65
N ARG A 88 16.93 -13.61 3.19
CA ARG A 88 18.03 -12.85 2.55
C ARG A 88 17.66 -12.15 1.23
N ILE A 89 16.37 -11.95 0.98
CA ILE A 89 15.91 -11.25 -0.24
C ILE A 89 16.13 -9.74 -0.10
N HIS A 90 16.46 -9.12 -1.23
CA HIS A 90 16.46 -7.67 -1.43
C HIS A 90 15.40 -7.32 -2.47
N LEU A 91 14.50 -6.39 -2.12
CA LEU A 91 13.41 -5.96 -2.98
C LEU A 91 13.20 -4.44 -2.87
N ASP A 92 12.51 -3.88 -3.85
CA ASP A 92 11.87 -2.58 -3.66
C ASP A 92 10.77 -2.68 -2.58
N SER A 93 10.70 -1.68 -1.70
CA SER A 93 9.79 -1.69 -0.56
C SER A 93 8.33 -1.64 -0.97
N ASP A 94 8.02 -0.95 -2.05
CA ASP A 94 6.65 -0.80 -2.56
C ASP A 94 6.22 -2.10 -3.25
N LEU A 95 7.13 -2.77 -3.96
CA LEU A 95 6.89 -4.12 -4.50
C LEU A 95 6.62 -5.15 -3.40
N ASN A 96 7.42 -5.14 -2.33
CA ASN A 96 7.20 -6.02 -1.18
C ASN A 96 5.84 -5.76 -0.52
N ALA A 97 5.49 -4.49 -0.32
CA ALA A 97 4.20 -4.09 0.23
C ALA A 97 3.02 -4.51 -0.65
N ALA A 98 3.12 -4.31 -1.97
CA ALA A 98 2.09 -4.72 -2.93
C ALA A 98 1.83 -6.23 -2.89
N ARG A 99 2.90 -7.05 -2.78
CA ARG A 99 2.77 -8.50 -2.62
C ARG A 99 2.09 -8.89 -1.31
N ASN A 100 2.46 -8.26 -0.20
CA ASN A 100 1.80 -8.49 1.08
C ASN A 100 0.30 -8.13 1.04
N ILE A 101 -0.04 -7.01 0.41
CA ILE A 101 -1.43 -6.58 0.21
C ILE A 101 -2.19 -7.62 -0.63
N ALA A 102 -1.59 -8.11 -1.72
CA ALA A 102 -2.19 -9.13 -2.56
C ALA A 102 -2.50 -10.43 -1.78
N LEU A 103 -1.56 -10.87 -0.92
CA LEU A 103 -1.67 -12.08 -0.11
C LEU A 103 -2.61 -11.93 1.11
N SER A 104 -2.82 -10.71 1.61
CA SER A 104 -3.63 -10.50 2.82
C SER A 104 -5.07 -11.01 2.67
N THR A 105 -5.54 -11.77 3.66
CA THR A 105 -6.95 -12.16 3.78
C THR A 105 -7.73 -10.99 4.38
N SER A 106 -8.53 -10.33 3.54
CA SER A 106 -9.41 -9.22 3.92
C SER A 106 -10.52 -9.66 4.86
#